data_AF-A0A8E2DUR1-F1
#
_entry.id   AF-A0A8E2DUR1-F1
#
_cell.length_a   1.000
_cell.length_b   1.000
_cell.length_c   1.000
_cell.angle_alpha   90.00
_cell.angle_beta   90.00
_cell.angle_gamma   90.00
#
_symmetry.space_group_name_H-M   'P 1'
#
loop_
_entity.id
_entity.type
_entity.pdbx_description
1 polymer ?
#
loop_
_entity_poly.entity_id
_entity_poly.type
_entity_poly.pdbx_seq_one_letter_code
_entity_poly.pdbx_strand_id
1 'polypeptide(L)'
;MAQPSSSTPLLPTIGRAFPGPALLWRSGALIAAVGIIAGAFGAHGLQRRKGITPDQIHAWETASHYAVFNGLALLIASLHPRFAFHRFAGPAIAAGGIIFSGSIMALVLNRDRFRWMGPVTPMGGSIMIAGYLALAL
;
A
#
# COMPACT_ATOMS: atom_id res chain seq x y z
N MET A 1 53.38 -2.46 -26.07
CA MET A 1 52.60 -2.04 -24.88
C MET A 1 51.15 -2.43 -25.15
N ALA A 2 50.73 -3.62 -24.70
CA ALA A 2 49.40 -4.17 -24.98
C ALA A 2 48.48 -3.93 -23.78
N GLN A 3 47.33 -3.29 -24.03
CA GLN A 3 46.27 -3.06 -23.04
C GLN A 3 45.49 -4.36 -22.81
N PRO A 4 45.27 -4.84 -21.57
CA PRO A 4 44.37 -5.97 -21.34
C PRO A 4 42.91 -5.52 -21.40
N SER A 5 42.18 -6.21 -22.27
CA SER A 5 40.78 -6.05 -22.65
C SER A 5 39.78 -6.20 -21.49
N SER A 6 38.84 -5.26 -21.41
CA SER A 6 37.61 -5.33 -20.63
C SER A 6 36.70 -6.45 -21.13
N SER A 7 36.88 -7.66 -20.60
CA SER A 7 35.96 -8.79 -20.84
C SER A 7 35.18 -9.08 -19.56
N THR A 8 34.46 -8.08 -19.06
CA THR A 8 33.40 -8.35 -18.08
C THR A 8 32.25 -8.96 -18.85
N PRO A 9 31.85 -10.22 -18.59
CA PRO A 9 30.66 -10.76 -19.20
C PRO A 9 29.49 -9.93 -18.68
N LEU A 10 28.80 -9.22 -19.58
CA LEU A 10 27.49 -8.65 -19.28
C LEU A 10 26.55 -9.84 -19.05
N LEU A 11 26.48 -10.31 -17.80
CA LEU A 11 25.47 -11.26 -17.41
C LEU A 11 24.11 -10.65 -17.77
N PRO A 12 23.26 -11.35 -18.55
CA PRO A 12 21.93 -10.86 -18.83
C PRO A 12 21.26 -10.63 -17.47
N THR A 13 20.88 -9.39 -17.20
CA THR A 13 20.05 -9.04 -16.05
C THR A 13 18.71 -9.70 -16.29
N ILE A 14 18.58 -10.99 -15.94
CA ILE A 14 17.33 -11.73 -15.98
C ILE A 14 16.35 -10.85 -15.21
N GLY A 15 15.38 -10.31 -15.95
CA GLY A 15 14.47 -9.30 -15.46
C GLY A 15 13.93 -9.74 -14.12
N ARG A 16 14.14 -8.94 -13.07
CA ARG A 16 13.63 -9.24 -11.74
C ARG A 16 12.11 -9.30 -11.84
N ALA A 17 11.56 -10.51 -11.92
CA ALA A 17 10.13 -10.78 -11.91
C ALA A 17 9.47 -10.42 -10.55
N PHE A 18 10.25 -9.90 -9.61
CA PHE A 18 9.88 -9.61 -8.25
C PHE A 18 10.16 -8.15 -7.91
N PRO A 19 9.32 -7.54 -7.06
CA PRO A 19 9.46 -6.14 -6.73
C PRO A 19 10.79 -5.92 -6.01
N GLY A 20 11.61 -5.03 -6.56
CA GLY A 20 12.85 -4.62 -5.92
C GLY A 20 12.61 -3.61 -4.78
N PRO A 21 13.62 -3.34 -3.95
CA PRO A 21 13.54 -2.39 -2.84
C PRO A 21 13.06 -1.00 -3.29
N ALA A 22 13.52 -0.54 -4.47
CA ALA A 22 13.11 0.75 -5.03
C ALA A 22 11.61 0.80 -5.38
N LEU A 23 11.01 -0.32 -5.81
CA LEU A 23 9.58 -0.37 -6.08
C LEU A 23 8.79 -0.34 -4.77
N LEU A 24 9.17 -1.15 -3.77
CA LEU A 24 8.54 -1.11 -2.44
C LEU A 24 8.61 0.28 -1.83
N TRP A 25 9.77 0.94 -1.92
CA TRP A 25 9.96 2.31 -1.42
C TRP A 25 9.00 3.30 -2.10
N ARG A 26 8.95 3.29 -3.45
CA ARG A 26 8.07 4.17 -4.22
C ARG A 26 6.59 3.91 -3.90
N SER A 27 6.19 2.64 -3.85
CA SER A 27 4.83 2.26 -3.47
C SER A 27 4.49 2.73 -2.06
N GLY A 28 5.39 2.53 -1.09
CA GLY A 28 5.22 2.99 0.28
C GLY A 28 5.02 4.51 0.38
N ALA A 29 5.89 5.27 -0.28
CA ALA A 29 5.80 6.73 -0.32
C ALA A 29 4.48 7.23 -0.94
N LEU A 30 4.07 6.64 -2.08
CA LEU A 30 2.83 7.02 -2.76
C LEU A 30 1.59 6.67 -1.95
N ILE A 31 1.54 5.47 -1.37
CA ILE A 31 0.41 5.03 -0.54
C ILE A 31 0.30 5.90 0.71
N ALA A 32 1.42 6.23 1.37
CA ALA A 32 1.43 7.13 2.52
C ALA A 32 0.94 8.53 2.14
N ALA A 33 1.41 9.08 1.02
CA ALA A 33 0.96 10.38 0.52
C ALA A 33 -0.54 10.40 0.22
N VAL A 34 -1.08 9.35 -0.42
CA VAL A 34 -2.53 9.20 -0.66
C VAL A 34 -3.29 9.15 0.66
N GLY A 35 -2.79 8.42 1.65
CA GLY A 35 -3.37 8.39 3.00
C GLY A 35 -3.43 9.78 3.63
N ILE A 36 -2.33 10.53 3.61
CA ILE A 36 -2.27 11.90 4.17
C ILE A 36 -3.25 12.84 3.43
N ILE A 37 -3.29 12.80 2.11
CA ILE A 37 -4.23 13.59 1.30
C ILE A 37 -5.67 13.23 1.65
N ALA A 38 -5.97 11.94 1.77
CA ALA A 38 -7.30 11.47 2.16
C ALA A 38 -7.66 11.93 3.58
N GLY A 39 -6.73 11.87 4.53
CA GLY A 39 -6.93 12.36 5.91
C GLY A 39 -7.25 13.86 5.94
N ALA A 40 -6.46 14.67 5.23
CA ALA A 40 -6.71 16.11 5.11
C ALA A 40 -8.07 16.40 4.44
N PHE A 41 -8.41 15.66 3.38
CA PHE A 41 -9.73 15.75 2.77
C PHE A 41 -10.84 15.35 3.74
N GLY A 42 -10.63 14.33 4.57
CA GLY A 42 -11.57 13.89 5.62
C GLY A 42 -11.88 15.02 6.60
N ALA A 43 -10.83 15.62 7.18
CA ALA A 43 -10.94 16.65 8.21
C ALA A 43 -11.50 17.98 7.70
N HIS A 44 -11.12 18.42 6.49
CA HIS A 44 -11.46 19.74 5.99
C HIS A 44 -12.58 19.76 4.95
N GLY A 45 -12.69 18.70 4.14
CA GLY A 45 -13.63 18.60 3.04
C GLY A 45 -14.85 17.73 3.36
N LEU A 46 -14.62 16.46 3.68
CA LEU A 46 -15.67 15.46 3.81
C LEU A 46 -16.63 15.79 4.95
N GLN A 47 -16.14 16.24 6.12
CA GLN A 47 -16.97 16.67 7.25
C GLN A 47 -17.98 17.76 6.89
N ARG A 48 -17.72 18.57 5.87
CA ARG A 48 -18.61 19.66 5.42
C ARG A 48 -19.66 19.19 4.41
N ARG A 49 -19.59 17.94 3.94
CA ARG A 49 -20.52 17.40 2.94
C ARG A 49 -21.89 17.16 3.58
N LYS A 50 -22.95 17.62 2.92
CA LYS A 50 -24.32 17.35 3.37
C LYS A 50 -24.60 15.84 3.41
N GLY A 51 -25.23 15.38 4.48
CA GLY A 51 -25.64 13.98 4.67
C GLY A 51 -24.54 13.03 5.11
N ILE A 52 -23.33 13.53 5.42
CA ILE A 52 -22.27 12.71 6.03
C ILE A 52 -22.54 12.51 7.52
N THR A 53 -22.41 11.28 8.01
CA THR A 53 -22.57 10.97 9.44
C THR A 53 -21.23 10.93 10.17
N PRO A 54 -21.21 11.09 11.51
CA PRO A 54 -19.99 10.91 12.30
C PRO A 54 -19.32 9.55 12.08
N ASP A 55 -20.10 8.47 11.97
CA ASP A 55 -19.56 7.12 11.70
C ASP A 55 -18.89 7.02 10.33
N GLN A 56 -19.41 7.73 9.31
CA GLN A 56 -18.78 7.78 7.99
C GLN A 56 -17.46 8.57 8.00
N ILE A 57 -17.39 9.63 8.82
CA ILE A 57 -16.15 10.37 9.03
C ILE A 57 -15.13 9.49 9.74
N HIS A 58 -15.54 8.77 10.79
CA HIS A 58 -14.65 7.85 11.49
C HIS A 58 -14.16 6.74 10.54
N ALA A 59 -15.05 6.13 9.75
CA ALA A 59 -14.67 5.10 8.79
C ALA A 59 -13.67 5.64 7.75
N TRP A 60 -13.87 6.86 7.26
CA TRP A 60 -12.93 7.52 6.35
C TRP A 60 -11.55 7.75 6.99
N GLU A 61 -11.54 8.22 8.24
CA GLU A 61 -10.31 8.42 9.01
C GLU A 61 -9.56 7.10 9.21
N THR A 62 -10.27 6.02 9.56
CA THR A 62 -9.69 4.68 9.63
C THR A 62 -9.07 4.27 8.29
N ALA A 63 -9.77 4.44 7.17
CA ALA A 63 -9.23 4.12 5.85
C ALA A 63 -7.96 4.91 5.52
N SER A 64 -7.95 6.21 5.83
CA SER A 64 -6.78 7.09 5.70
C SER A 64 -5.60 6.59 6.53
N HIS A 65 -5.82 6.30 7.82
CA HIS A 65 -4.77 5.80 8.71
C HIS A 65 -4.19 4.47 8.23
N TYR A 66 -5.03 3.53 7.82
CA TYR A 66 -4.53 2.27 7.26
C TYR A 66 -3.71 2.48 5.98
N ALA A 67 -4.05 3.43 5.12
CA ALA A 67 -3.21 3.75 3.96
C ALA A 67 -1.84 4.31 4.42
N VAL A 68 -1.82 5.25 5.36
CA VAL A 68 -0.56 5.79 5.92
C VAL A 68 0.28 4.67 6.54
N PHE A 69 -0.29 3.84 7.42
CA PHE A 69 0.43 2.76 8.09
C PHE A 69 1.00 1.74 7.12
N ASN A 70 0.24 1.33 6.10
CA ASN A 70 0.76 0.41 5.07
C ASN A 70 1.86 1.07 4.23
N GLY A 71 1.72 2.36 3.91
CA GLY A 71 2.77 3.11 3.22
C GLY A 71 4.08 3.16 4.02
N LEU A 72 3.99 3.48 5.32
CA LEU A 72 5.13 3.47 6.24
C LEU A 72 5.73 2.07 6.41
N ALA A 73 4.90 1.03 6.53
CA ALA A 73 5.35 -0.35 6.63
C ALA A 73 6.17 -0.78 5.41
N LEU A 74 5.77 -0.38 4.19
CA LEU A 74 6.51 -0.66 2.97
C LEU A 74 7.84 0.10 2.90
N LEU A 75 7.88 1.37 3.34
CA LEU A 75 9.11 2.12 3.46
C LEU A 75 10.09 1.41 4.40
N ILE A 76 9.64 1.00 5.58
CA ILE A 76 10.46 0.27 6.56
C ILE A 76 10.92 -1.08 5.98
N ALA A 77 10.01 -1.87 5.41
CA ALA A 77 10.34 -3.17 4.83
C ALA A 77 11.37 -3.06 3.69
N SER A 78 11.29 -2.00 2.89
CA SER A 78 12.22 -1.76 1.77
C SER A 78 13.66 -1.42 2.21
N LEU A 79 13.84 -0.98 3.46
CA LEU A 79 15.16 -0.70 4.04
C LEU A 79 15.82 -1.96 4.61
N HIS A 80 15.05 -3.02 4.87
CA HIS A 80 15.59 -4.23 5.49
C HIS A 80 16.25 -5.14 4.44
N PRO A 81 17.55 -5.50 4.57
CA PRO A 81 18.28 -6.23 3.53
C PRO A 81 17.64 -7.55 3.07
N ARG A 82 17.06 -8.29 4.02
CA ARG A 82 16.31 -9.54 3.74
C ARG A 82 14.89 -9.29 3.20
N PHE A 83 14.09 -8.47 3.89
CA PHE A 83 12.66 -8.35 3.59
C PHE A 83 12.34 -7.41 2.43
N ALA A 84 13.28 -6.55 2.02
CA ALA A 84 13.11 -5.68 0.86
C ALA A 84 12.94 -6.43 -0.47
N PHE A 85 13.32 -7.70 -0.51
CA PHE A 85 13.16 -8.60 -1.67
C PHE A 85 12.11 -9.68 -1.43
N HIS A 86 11.38 -9.63 -0.32
CA HIS A 86 10.42 -10.67 0.03
C HIS A 86 9.23 -10.64 -0.93
N ARG A 87 9.11 -11.69 -1.75
CA ARG A 87 8.19 -11.77 -2.90
C ARG A 87 6.71 -11.65 -2.58
N PHE A 88 6.30 -11.93 -1.34
CA PHE A 88 4.89 -11.95 -0.93
C PHE A 88 4.53 -10.82 0.03
N ALA A 89 5.22 -10.71 1.17
CA ALA A 89 4.99 -9.70 2.20
C ALA A 89 4.74 -8.28 1.69
N GLY A 90 5.69 -7.67 0.96
CA GLY A 90 5.55 -6.31 0.45
C GLY A 90 4.31 -6.13 -0.44
N PRO A 91 4.16 -6.93 -1.52
CA PRO A 91 2.96 -6.90 -2.35
C PRO A 91 1.65 -7.12 -1.59
N ALA A 92 1.63 -8.03 -0.62
CA ALA A 92 0.44 -8.32 0.17
C ALA A 92 0.05 -7.15 1.08
N ILE A 93 1.01 -6.52 1.76
CA ILE A 93 0.79 -5.31 2.56
C ILE A 93 0.28 -4.17 1.66
N ALA A 94 0.90 -3.95 0.51
CA ALA A 94 0.49 -2.91 -0.44
C ALA A 94 -0.93 -3.13 -0.98
N ALA A 95 -1.19 -4.30 -1.56
CA ALA A 95 -2.47 -4.63 -2.17
C ALA A 95 -3.59 -4.72 -1.13
N GLY A 96 -3.33 -5.38 0.00
CA GLY A 96 -4.27 -5.48 1.12
C GLY A 96 -4.66 -4.11 1.67
N GLY A 97 -3.67 -3.24 1.91
CA GLY A 97 -3.90 -1.85 2.35
C GLY A 97 -4.71 -1.03 1.35
N ILE A 98 -4.37 -1.09 0.05
CA ILE A 98 -5.12 -0.37 -1.01
C ILE A 98 -6.57 -0.86 -1.08
N ILE A 99 -6.79 -2.19 -1.08
CA ILE A 99 -8.13 -2.78 -1.15
C ILE A 99 -8.94 -2.40 0.10
N PHE A 100 -8.35 -2.54 1.28
CA PHE A 100 -8.99 -2.22 2.55
C PHE A 100 -9.39 -0.73 2.62
N SER A 101 -8.41 0.17 2.46
CA SER A 101 -8.66 1.62 2.55
C SER A 101 -9.54 2.13 1.42
N GLY A 102 -9.26 1.71 0.18
CA GLY A 102 -10.02 2.14 -0.99
C GLY A 102 -11.49 1.70 -0.95
N SER A 103 -11.77 0.49 -0.45
CA SER A 103 -13.16 0.01 -0.32
C SER A 103 -13.97 0.81 0.70
N ILE A 104 -13.39 1.11 1.86
CA ILE A 104 -14.05 1.95 2.88
C ILE A 104 -14.30 3.37 2.32
N MET A 105 -13.30 3.98 1.68
CA MET A 105 -13.44 5.33 1.09
C MET A 105 -14.55 5.36 0.02
N ALA A 106 -14.63 4.34 -0.84
CA ALA A 106 -15.68 4.23 -1.84
C ALA A 106 -17.08 4.10 -1.19
N LEU A 107 -17.22 3.25 -0.18
CA LEU A 107 -18.46 3.08 0.58
C LEU A 107 -18.91 4.36 1.28
N VAL A 108 -17.97 5.15 1.81
CA VAL A 108 -18.26 6.44 2.43
C VAL A 108 -18.71 7.47 1.38
N LEU A 109 -18.10 7.49 0.20
CA LEU A 109 -18.45 8.44 -0.85
C LEU A 109 -19.84 8.19 -1.45
N ASN A 110 -20.19 6.92 -1.68
CA ASN A 110 -21.48 6.52 -2.22
C ASN A 110 -21.81 5.06 -1.88
N ARG A 111 -22.44 4.85 -0.72
CA ARG A 111 -22.78 3.50 -0.23
C ARG A 111 -23.68 2.74 -1.20
N ASP A 112 -24.69 3.38 -1.78
CA ASP A 112 -25.67 2.70 -2.62
C ASP A 112 -25.03 2.16 -3.91
N ARG A 113 -24.13 2.94 -4.51
CA ARG A 113 -23.37 2.52 -5.70
C ARG A 113 -22.32 1.46 -5.36
N PHE A 114 -21.67 1.57 -4.21
CA PHE A 114 -20.51 0.74 -3.85
C PHE A 114 -20.80 -0.34 -2.81
N ARG A 115 -22.07 -0.64 -2.53
CA ARG A 115 -22.49 -1.60 -1.50
C ARG A 115 -21.84 -2.98 -1.64
N TRP A 116 -21.60 -3.41 -2.88
CA TRP A 116 -20.93 -4.68 -3.20
C TRP A 116 -19.47 -4.75 -2.73
N MET A 117 -18.85 -3.60 -2.40
CA MET A 117 -17.49 -3.52 -1.86
C MET A 117 -17.44 -3.82 -0.35
N GLY A 118 -18.58 -3.98 0.33
CA GLY A 118 -18.62 -4.34 1.76
C GLY A 118 -17.79 -5.60 2.09
N PRO A 119 -17.97 -6.73 1.40
CA PRO A 119 -17.13 -7.92 1.57
C PRO A 119 -15.68 -7.75 1.11
N VAL A 120 -15.38 -6.74 0.29
CA VAL A 120 -14.02 -6.48 -0.22
C VAL A 120 -13.12 -5.92 0.89
N THR A 121 -13.68 -5.15 1.83
CA THR A 121 -12.94 -4.62 2.99
C THR A 121 -12.28 -5.73 3.84
N PRO A 122 -13.00 -6.74 4.38
CA PRO A 122 -12.36 -7.79 5.17
C PRO A 122 -11.35 -8.61 4.36
N MET A 123 -11.57 -8.83 3.06
CA MET A 123 -10.59 -9.50 2.20
C MET A 123 -9.27 -8.72 2.12
N GLY A 124 -9.32 -7.40 1.95
CA GLY A 124 -8.13 -6.54 1.99
C GLY A 124 -7.39 -6.66 3.33
N GLY A 125 -8.14 -6.67 4.44
CA GLY A 125 -7.58 -6.89 5.77
C GLY A 125 -6.89 -8.25 5.92
N SER A 126 -7.50 -9.33 5.44
CA SER A 126 -6.91 -10.67 5.46
C SER A 126 -5.60 -10.76 4.66
N ILE A 127 -5.55 -10.13 3.48
CA ILE A 127 -4.33 -10.10 2.64
C ILE A 127 -3.21 -9.34 3.37
N MET A 128 -3.52 -8.21 4.00
CA MET A 128 -2.56 -7.45 4.79
C MET A 128 -2.03 -8.28 5.97
N ILE A 129 -2.91 -8.95 6.74
CA ILE A 129 -2.51 -9.85 7.83
C ILE A 129 -1.56 -10.94 7.31
N ALA A 130 -1.87 -11.59 6.18
CA ALA A 130 -1.00 -12.59 5.57
C ALA A 130 0.38 -12.00 5.19
N GLY A 131 0.42 -10.75 4.73
CA GLY A 131 1.66 -10.04 4.43
C GLY A 131 2.54 -9.83 5.67
N TYR A 132 1.96 -9.41 6.80
CA TYR A 132 2.68 -9.27 8.06
C TYR A 132 3.12 -10.62 8.65
N LEU A 133 2.27 -11.65 8.60
CA LEU A 133 2.67 -13.00 9.02
C LEU A 133 3.84 -13.51 8.19
N ALA A 134 3.88 -13.22 6.89
CA ALA A 134 5.01 -13.58 6.04
C ALA A 134 6.30 -12.80 6.35
N LEU A 135 6.24 -11.61 6.98
CA LEU A 135 7.44 -10.95 7.51
C LEU A 135 7.96 -11.60 8.79
N ALA A 136 7.08 -12.26 9.55
CA ALA A 136 7.43 -12.89 10.82
C ALA A 136 8.08 -14.29 10.65
N LEU A 137 7.99 -14.89 9.46
CA LEU A 137 8.50 -16.23 9.12
C LEU A 137 9.77 -16.16 8.26
#